data_AF-A0A4D6BK93-F1
#
_entry.id   AF-A0A4D6BK93-F1
#
_cell.length_a   1.000
_cell.length_b   1.000
_cell.length_c   1.000
_cell.angle_alpha   90.00
_cell.angle_beta   90.00
_cell.angle_gamma   90.00
#
_symmetry.space_group_name_H-M   'P 1'
#
loop_
_entity.id
_entity.type
_entity.pdbx_description
1 polymer ?
#
loop_
_entity_poly.entity_id
_entity_poly.type
_entity_poly.pdbx_seq_one_letter_code
_entity_poly.pdbx_strand_id
1 'polypeptide(L)' 'DRYDPDHVCNASDTAGRYSYSKQPEVCKWNLQKLAEALDPALPLELAEAILAEEFDAEFGRHYLQK' A
#
# COMPACT_ATOMS: atom_id res chain seq x y z
N ASP A 1 -2.02 -25.24 -4.85
CA ASP A 1 -2.26 -24.35 -3.70
C ASP A 1 -3.73 -24.10 -3.44
N ARG A 2 -4.03 -23.64 -2.22
CA ARG A 2 -5.35 -23.14 -1.80
C ARG A 2 -5.22 -21.65 -1.55
N TYR A 3 -6.31 -20.92 -1.78
CA TYR A 3 -6.38 -19.52 -1.41
C TYR A 3 -6.29 -19.36 0.11
N ASP A 4 -5.37 -18.51 0.54
CA ASP A 4 -5.18 -18.11 1.93
C ASP A 4 -4.82 -16.61 1.96
N PRO A 5 -5.72 -15.73 2.41
CA PRO A 5 -5.46 -14.29 2.46
C PRO A 5 -4.31 -13.93 3.41
N ASP A 6 -4.05 -14.76 4.43
CA ASP A 6 -3.01 -14.52 5.43
C ASP A 6 -1.69 -15.22 5.08
N HIS A 7 -1.60 -15.79 3.87
CA HIS A 7 -0.39 -16.44 3.40
C HIS A 7 0.80 -15.49 3.41
N VAL A 8 1.87 -15.92 4.10
CA VAL A 8 3.17 -15.25 4.13
C VAL A 8 4.17 -16.13 3.37
N CYS A 9 4.59 -15.68 2.19
CA CYS A 9 5.54 -16.43 1.36
C CYS A 9 6.99 -16.31 1.85
N ASN A 10 7.31 -15.26 2.61
CA ASN A 10 8.64 -15.02 3.15
C ASN A 10 8.79 -15.64 4.54
N ALA A 11 9.59 -16.69 4.65
CA ALA A 11 9.83 -17.38 5.93
C ALA A 11 10.44 -16.50 7.04
N SER A 12 11.11 -15.40 6.67
CA SER A 12 11.67 -14.45 7.64
C SER A 12 10.65 -13.43 8.16
N ASP A 13 9.47 -13.33 7.55
CA ASP A 13 8.42 -12.40 7.95
C ASP A 13 7.50 -13.02 9.01
N THR A 14 8.03 -13.20 10.21
CA THR A 14 7.31 -13.82 11.34
C THR A 14 6.13 -12.98 11.85
N ALA A 15 6.14 -11.67 11.59
CA ALA A 15 5.04 -10.76 11.92
C ALA A 15 3.95 -10.72 10.83
N GLY A 16 4.19 -11.35 9.68
CA GLY A 16 3.32 -11.29 8.52
C GLY A 16 3.06 -9.86 8.07
N ARG A 17 4.09 -9.00 8.03
CA ARG A 17 3.99 -7.64 7.50
C ARG A 17 3.59 -7.65 6.04
N TYR A 18 4.07 -8.63 5.28
CA TYR A 18 3.87 -8.79 3.85
C TYR A 18 2.98 -9.98 3.50
N SER A 19 2.04 -10.35 4.39
CA SER A 19 0.99 -11.33 4.05
C SER A 19 0.21 -10.84 2.84
N TYR A 20 -0.33 -11.78 2.04
CA TYR A 20 -1.04 -11.47 0.80
C TYR A 20 -2.09 -10.36 0.97
N SER A 21 -2.95 -10.45 2.00
CA SER A 21 -3.99 -9.48 2.33
C SER A 21 -3.47 -8.09 2.71
N LYS A 22 -2.27 -7.97 3.26
CA LYS A 22 -1.68 -6.71 3.75
C LYS A 22 -0.89 -5.95 2.69
N GLN A 23 -0.62 -6.56 1.54
CA GLN A 23 0.17 -5.92 0.48
C GLN A 23 -0.39 -4.56 0.01
N PRO A 24 -1.72 -4.35 -0.13
CA PRO A 24 -2.26 -3.04 -0.49
C PRO A 24 -1.92 -1.96 0.54
N GLU A 25 -2.16 -2.21 1.83
CA GLU A 25 -1.84 -1.27 2.91
C GLU A 25 -0.34 -0.97 3.01
N VAL A 26 0.50 -1.99 2.85
CA VAL A 26 1.96 -1.81 2.78
C VAL A 26 2.37 -0.94 1.59
N CYS A 27 1.74 -1.12 0.43
CA CYS A 27 2.01 -0.32 -0.75
C CYS A 27 1.65 1.16 -0.51
N LYS A 28 0.47 1.43 0.08
CA LYS A 28 0.06 2.78 0.49
C LYS A 28 1.06 3.39 1.47
N TRP A 29 1.51 2.64 2.47
CA TRP A 29 2.52 3.10 3.43
C TRP A 29 3.86 3.43 2.76
N ASN A 30 4.30 2.61 1.80
CA ASN A 30 5.53 2.90 1.06
C ASN A 30 5.42 4.19 0.24
N LEU A 31 4.24 4.48 -0.33
CA LEU A 31 3.98 5.73 -1.04
C LEU A 31 3.95 6.95 -0.10
N GLN A 32 3.48 6.80 1.14
CA GLN A 32 3.62 7.85 2.16
C GLN A 32 5.09 8.17 2.43
N LYS A 33 5.95 7.14 2.53
CA LYS A 33 7.40 7.35 2.65
C LYS A 33 8.04 8.00 1.44
N LEU A 34 7.53 7.73 0.25
CA LEU A 34 7.93 8.48 -0.95
C LEU A 34 7.49 9.94 -0.87
N ALA A 35 6.27 10.24 -0.42
CA ALA A 35 5.79 11.59 -0.22
C ALA A 35 6.67 12.40 0.76
N GLU A 36 7.04 11.80 1.90
CA GLU A 36 7.98 12.39 2.86
C GLU A 36 9.32 12.77 2.20
N ALA A 37 9.83 11.90 1.32
CA ALA A 37 11.09 12.16 0.61
C ALA A 37 10.98 13.24 -0.49
N LEU A 38 9.78 13.50 -0.99
CA LEU A 38 9.51 14.47 -2.06
C LEU A 38 9.19 15.88 -1.54
N ASP A 39 9.05 16.08 -0.23
CA ASP A 39 8.68 17.37 0.39
C ASP A 39 9.44 18.61 -0.18
N PRO A 40 10.77 18.55 -0.43
CA PRO A 40 11.48 19.69 -1.01
C PRO A 40 11.02 20.11 -2.42
N ALA A 41 10.35 19.21 -3.15
CA ALA A 41 9.89 19.41 -4.53
C ALA A 41 8.36 19.37 -4.68
N LEU A 42 7.66 18.72 -3.75
CA LEU A 42 6.21 18.58 -3.71
C LEU A 42 5.79 18.66 -2.24
N PRO A 43 5.09 19.72 -1.80
CA PRO A 43 4.71 19.89 -0.40
C PRO A 43 4.03 18.65 0.18
N LEU A 44 4.47 18.21 1.36
CA LEU A 44 3.99 16.97 1.97
C LEU A 44 2.47 16.92 2.10
N GLU A 45 1.82 17.98 2.62
CA GLU A 45 0.35 18.03 2.72
C GLU A 45 -0.36 17.77 1.38
N LEU A 46 0.19 18.27 0.28
CA LEU A 46 -0.39 18.06 -1.05
C LEU A 46 -0.20 16.60 -1.50
N ALA A 47 1.00 16.05 -1.31
CA ALA A 47 1.30 14.66 -1.65
C ALA A 47 0.44 13.67 -0.83
N GLU A 48 0.27 13.91 0.47
CA GLU A 48 -0.57 13.10 1.36
C GLU A 48 -2.05 13.20 0.98
N ALA A 49 -2.55 14.38 0.64
CA ALA A 49 -3.93 14.55 0.18
C ALA A 49 -4.19 13.76 -1.12
N ILE A 50 -3.29 13.84 -2.10
CA ILE A 50 -3.37 13.06 -3.34
C ILE A 50 -3.35 11.57 -3.04
N LEU A 51 -2.43 11.12 -2.19
CA LEU A 51 -2.31 9.70 -1.87
C LEU A 51 -3.54 9.15 -1.13
N ALA A 52 -4.15 9.94 -0.25
CA ALA A 52 -5.34 9.56 0.49
C ALA A 52 -6.56 9.36 -0.43
N GLU A 53 -6.69 10.18 -1.47
CA GLU A 53 -7.79 10.09 -2.44
C GLU A 53 -7.53 9.04 -3.52
N GLU A 54 -6.38 9.12 -4.20
CA GLU A 54 -6.13 8.39 -5.43
C GLU A 54 -5.83 6.90 -5.18
N PHE A 55 -5.15 6.55 -4.08
CA PHE A 55 -4.75 5.15 -3.86
C PHE A 55 -5.97 4.24 -3.69
N ASP A 56 -6.91 4.62 -2.82
CA ASP A 56 -8.09 3.80 -2.52
C ASP A 56 -9.04 3.75 -3.73
N ALA A 57 -9.14 4.86 -4.47
CA ALA A 57 -9.93 4.93 -5.70
C ALA A 57 -9.36 4.00 -6.80
N GLU A 58 -8.06 4.06 -7.07
CA GLU A 58 -7.42 3.24 -8.10
C GLU A 58 -7.38 1.76 -7.70
N PHE A 59 -7.09 1.45 -6.43
CA PHE A 59 -7.14 0.09 -5.93
C PHE A 59 -8.56 -0.49 -6.06
N GLY A 60 -9.59 0.28 -5.65
CA GLY A 60 -10.98 -0.13 -5.79
C GLY A 60 -11.39 -0.38 -7.24
N ARG A 61 -11.03 0.53 -8.15
CA ARG A 61 -11.35 0.43 -9.58
C ARG A 61 -10.74 -0.81 -10.23
N HIS A 62 -9.49 -1.13 -9.91
CA HIS A 62 -8.76 -2.20 -10.60
C HIS A 62 -8.89 -3.58 -9.95
N TYR A 63 -9.12 -3.63 -8.64
CA TYR A 63 -9.13 -4.88 -7.88
C TYR A 63 -10.51 -5.25 -7.33
N LEU A 64 -11.26 -4.30 -6.77
CA LEU A 64 -12.54 -4.58 -6.09
C LEU A 64 -13.75 -4.60 -7.03
N GLN A 65 -13.70 -3.87 -8.16
CA GLN A 65 -14.82 -3.74 -9.10
C GLN A 65 -14.81 -4.79 -10.24
N LYS A 66 -14.28 -5.99 -10.00
CA LYS A 66 -14.37 -7.10 -10.95
C LYS A 66 -15.70 -7.81 -10.91
#